data_AF-A0AAP4V3Z4-F1
#
_entry.id   AF-A0AAP4V3Z4-F1
#
_cell.length_a   1.000
_cell.length_b   1.000
_cell.length_c   1.000
_cell.angle_alpha   90.00
_cell.angle_beta   90.00
_cell.angle_gamma   90.00
#
_symmetry.space_group_name_H-M   'P 1'
#
loop_
_entity.id
_entity.type
_entity.pdbx_description
1 polymer ?
#
loop_
_entity_poly.entity_id
_entity_poly.type
_entity_poly.pdbx_seq_one_letter_code
_entity_poly.pdbx_strand_id
1 'polypeptide(L)'
;MKKELNVPVILPEHEKVVVWVLHKINRNEFAEGQFAVDYMDCGTPNKRKLHDTEYVTMWDIYNSYTREQRDNINRAILTEMYRLTTDIKEEEIVTDGNRVGFAFTFDYNWKKRCFKLATSKSANLDWCSDCRIDEFQRVIQF
;
A
#
# COMPACT_ATOMS: atom_id res chain seq x y z
N MET A 1 -5.01 24.01 -0.44
CA MET A 1 -5.11 22.81 -1.29
C MET A 1 -4.14 21.76 -0.74
N LYS A 2 -4.65 20.75 -0.02
CA LYS A 2 -3.82 19.62 0.42
C LYS A 2 -3.38 18.84 -0.82
N LYS A 3 -2.10 18.47 -0.90
CA LYS A 3 -1.55 17.61 -1.96
C LYS A 3 -2.11 16.19 -1.80
N GLU A 4 -3.33 15.93 -2.26
CA GLU A 4 -3.81 14.55 -2.51
C GLU A 4 -3.13 13.92 -3.74
N LEU A 5 -2.41 14.73 -4.52
CA LEU A 5 -1.78 14.33 -5.76
C LEU A 5 -0.54 13.46 -5.51
N ASN A 6 -0.74 12.13 -5.44
CA ASN A 6 0.01 11.10 -6.18
C ASN A 6 0.16 9.75 -5.47
N VAL A 7 -0.61 9.45 -4.42
CA VAL A 7 -0.57 8.09 -3.85
C VAL A 7 -1.23 7.12 -4.83
N PRO A 8 -0.50 6.10 -5.34
CA PRO A 8 -1.06 5.10 -6.25
C PRO A 8 -2.16 4.31 -5.56
N VAL A 9 -3.27 4.08 -6.27
CA VAL A 9 -4.39 3.28 -5.77
C VAL A 9 -4.34 1.91 -6.44
N ILE A 10 -4.28 0.86 -5.64
CA ILE A 10 -4.23 -0.53 -6.13
C ILE A 10 -5.40 -1.34 -5.58
N LEU A 11 -5.74 -2.44 -6.25
CA LEU A 11 -6.72 -3.39 -5.74
C LEU A 11 -6.07 -4.27 -4.65
N PRO A 12 -6.84 -4.78 -3.67
CA PRO A 12 -6.31 -5.65 -2.62
C PRO A 12 -5.51 -6.85 -3.16
N GLU A 13 -5.95 -7.46 -4.25
CA GLU A 13 -5.28 -8.59 -4.88
C GLU A 13 -3.90 -8.24 -5.48
N HIS A 14 -3.63 -6.96 -5.77
CA HIS A 14 -2.34 -6.50 -6.29
C HIS A 14 -1.31 -6.31 -5.17
N GLU A 15 -1.76 -6.13 -3.93
CA GLU A 15 -0.91 -5.75 -2.79
C GLU A 15 0.23 -6.74 -2.57
N LYS A 16 -0.03 -8.04 -2.72
CA LYS A 16 0.98 -9.08 -2.55
C LYS A 16 2.20 -8.90 -3.46
N VAL A 17 2.00 -8.44 -4.70
CA VAL A 17 3.10 -8.19 -5.64
C VAL A 17 3.88 -6.96 -5.20
N VAL A 18 3.17 -5.86 -4.89
CA VAL A 18 3.77 -4.60 -4.43
C VAL A 18 4.62 -4.83 -3.16
N VAL A 19 4.05 -5.46 -2.14
CA VAL A 19 4.71 -5.72 -0.86
C VAL A 19 5.89 -6.68 -1.04
N TRP A 20 5.76 -7.72 -1.86
CA TRP A 20 6.87 -8.64 -2.16
C TRP A 20 8.04 -7.90 -2.82
N VAL A 21 7.79 -7.09 -3.85
CA VAL A 21 8.84 -6.31 -4.53
C VAL A 21 9.51 -5.31 -3.56
N LEU A 22 8.72 -4.57 -2.78
CA LEU A 22 9.26 -3.60 -1.82
C LEU A 22 10.09 -4.26 -0.72
N HIS A 23 9.73 -5.48 -0.29
CA HIS A 23 10.58 -6.28 0.60
C HIS A 23 11.91 -6.67 -0.05
N LYS A 24 11.91 -7.07 -1.32
CA LYS A 24 13.15 -7.40 -2.05
C LYS A 24 14.06 -6.19 -2.21
N ILE A 25 13.51 -5.01 -2.53
CA ILE A 25 14.25 -3.74 -2.56
C ILE A 25 14.84 -3.44 -1.18
N ASN A 26 14.04 -3.51 -0.11
CA ASN A 26 14.49 -3.22 1.25
C ASN A 26 15.54 -4.21 1.79
N ARG A 27 15.67 -5.40 1.18
CA ARG A 27 16.70 -6.40 1.48
C ARG A 27 17.93 -6.29 0.56
N ASN A 28 17.98 -5.28 -0.31
CA ASN A 28 19.00 -5.11 -1.36
C ASN A 28 19.07 -6.31 -2.34
N GLU A 29 17.98 -7.07 -2.48
CA GLU A 29 17.87 -8.14 -3.49
C GLU A 29 17.53 -7.58 -4.88
N PHE A 30 16.91 -6.39 -4.91
CA PHE A 30 16.80 -5.52 -6.08
C PHE A 30 17.54 -4.22 -5.82
N ALA A 31 18.26 -3.71 -6.83
CA ALA A 31 19.13 -2.55 -6.69
C ALA A 31 18.34 -1.25 -6.39
N GLU A 32 17.19 -1.06 -7.04
CA GLU A 32 16.29 0.08 -6.85
C GLU A 32 14.92 -0.19 -7.49
N GLY A 33 13.95 0.71 -7.27
CA GLY A 33 12.57 0.58 -7.75
C GLY A 33 12.44 0.42 -9.27
N GLN A 34 13.18 1.20 -10.07
CA GLN A 34 13.10 1.11 -11.53
C GLN A 34 13.62 -0.23 -12.04
N PHE A 35 14.76 -0.70 -11.51
CA PHE A 35 15.26 -2.04 -11.84
C PHE A 35 14.26 -3.12 -11.43
N ALA A 36 13.63 -3.01 -10.27
CA ALA A 36 12.62 -3.98 -9.86
C ALA A 36 11.42 -4.02 -10.84
N VAL A 37 10.95 -2.86 -11.31
CA VAL A 37 9.90 -2.78 -12.34
C VAL A 37 10.34 -3.44 -13.65
N ASP A 38 11.53 -3.13 -14.14
CA ASP A 38 12.07 -3.72 -15.39
C ASP A 38 12.22 -5.25 -15.28
N TYR A 39 12.57 -5.76 -14.09
CA TYR A 39 12.64 -7.19 -13.81
C TYR A 39 11.28 -7.88 -13.81
N MET A 40 10.22 -7.17 -13.46
CA MET A 40 8.85 -7.69 -13.46
C MET A 40 8.19 -7.59 -14.85
N ASP A 41 8.47 -6.51 -15.60
CA ASP A 41 7.89 -6.22 -16.92
C ASP A 41 8.63 -6.87 -18.10
N CYS A 42 9.44 -7.88 -17.84
CA CYS A 42 10.13 -8.65 -18.88
C CYS A 42 9.25 -9.78 -19.42
N GLY A 43 9.32 -10.07 -20.72
CA GLY A 43 8.48 -11.09 -21.38
C GLY A 43 8.79 -12.54 -20.99
N THR A 44 9.93 -12.79 -20.33
CA THR A 44 10.29 -14.09 -19.74
C THR A 44 11.13 -13.87 -18.49
N PRO A 45 10.94 -14.64 -17.40
CA PRO A 45 11.73 -14.52 -16.18
C PRO A 45 13.22 -14.63 -16.47
N ASN A 46 14.04 -13.84 -15.76
CA ASN A 46 15.48 -13.88 -15.93
C ASN A 46 16.00 -15.31 -15.72
N LYS A 47 16.79 -15.84 -16.67
CA LYS A 47 17.29 -17.23 -16.63
C LYS A 47 17.99 -17.60 -15.31
N ARG A 48 18.63 -16.63 -14.65
CA ARG A 48 19.32 -16.82 -13.36
C ARG A 48 18.37 -16.98 -12.16
N LYS A 49 17.09 -16.63 -12.33
CA LYS A 49 16.04 -16.63 -11.30
C LYS A 49 14.89 -17.59 -11.63
N LEU A 50 14.96 -18.35 -12.72
CA LEU A 50 13.95 -19.35 -13.10
C LEU A 50 13.67 -20.41 -12.02
N HIS A 51 14.65 -20.68 -11.14
CA HIS A 51 14.51 -21.62 -10.04
C HIS A 51 13.99 -20.99 -8.75
N ASP A 52 13.84 -19.66 -8.72
CA ASP A 52 13.21 -18.93 -7.62
C ASP A 52 11.70 -18.99 -7.82
N THR A 53 11.07 -20.01 -7.20
CA THR A 53 9.64 -20.29 -7.36
C THR A 53 8.76 -19.13 -6.91
N GLU A 54 9.19 -18.39 -5.89
CA GLU A 54 8.47 -17.22 -5.39
C GLU A 54 8.54 -16.07 -6.40
N TYR A 55 9.72 -15.79 -6.98
CA TYR A 55 9.85 -14.81 -8.05
C TYR A 55 9.00 -15.17 -9.27
N VAL A 56 9.07 -16.42 -9.75
CA VAL A 56 8.27 -16.85 -10.92
C VAL A 56 6.78 -16.70 -10.63
N THR A 57 6.33 -17.07 -9.44
CA THR A 57 4.92 -16.91 -9.03
C THR A 57 4.50 -15.45 -9.04
N MET A 58 5.29 -14.55 -8.47
CA MET A 58 4.96 -13.12 -8.44
C MET A 58 5.03 -12.49 -9.83
N TRP A 59 5.98 -12.93 -10.67
CA TRP A 59 6.10 -12.52 -12.07
C TRP A 59 4.87 -12.96 -12.89
N ASP A 60 4.42 -14.21 -12.75
CA ASP A 60 3.24 -14.74 -13.43
C ASP A 60 1.98 -13.94 -13.03
N ILE A 61 1.81 -13.69 -11.73
CA ILE A 61 0.70 -12.89 -11.22
C ILE A 61 0.75 -11.47 -11.80
N TYR A 62 1.90 -10.80 -11.74
CA TYR A 62 2.08 -9.45 -12.27
C TYR A 62 1.77 -9.37 -13.77
N ASN A 63 2.24 -10.35 -14.55
CA ASN A 63 2.02 -10.39 -15.99
C ASN A 63 0.59 -10.78 -16.39
N SER A 64 -0.18 -11.40 -15.48
CA SER A 64 -1.60 -11.67 -15.68
C SER A 64 -2.49 -10.40 -15.62
N TYR A 65 -1.98 -9.31 -15.04
CA TYR A 65 -2.73 -8.06 -14.90
C TYR A 65 -2.80 -7.25 -16.20
N THR A 66 -3.75 -6.33 -16.28
CA THR A 66 -3.82 -5.38 -17.40
C THR A 66 -2.70 -4.35 -17.31
N ARG A 67 -2.43 -3.66 -18.44
CA ARG A 67 -1.43 -2.58 -18.48
C ARG A 67 -1.71 -1.49 -17.44
N GLU A 68 -2.96 -1.05 -17.32
CA GLU A 68 -3.36 -0.01 -16.36
C GLU A 68 -3.14 -0.45 -14.90
N GLN A 69 -3.43 -1.72 -14.59
CA GLN A 69 -3.17 -2.28 -13.26
C GLN A 69 -1.67 -2.33 -12.97
N ARG A 70 -0.85 -2.76 -13.94
CA ARG A 70 0.61 -2.75 -13.83
C ARG A 70 1.17 -1.34 -13.67
N ASP A 71 0.64 -0.35 -14.36
CA ASP A 71 1.07 1.04 -14.22
C ASP A 71 0.87 1.55 -12.78
N ASN A 72 -0.27 1.24 -12.15
CA ASN A 72 -0.51 1.59 -10.74
C ASN A 72 0.39 0.81 -9.76
N ILE A 73 0.64 -0.48 -10.03
CA ILE A 73 1.58 -1.31 -9.26
C ILE A 73 3.00 -0.73 -9.35
N ASN A 74 3.46 -0.39 -10.56
CA ASN A 74 4.79 0.17 -10.79
C ASN A 74 4.95 1.52 -10.10
N ARG A 75 3.93 2.38 -10.16
CA ARG A 75 3.93 3.63 -9.39
C ARG A 75 4.01 3.37 -7.89
N ALA A 76 3.31 2.36 -7.37
CA ALA A 76 3.38 1.99 -5.94
C ALA A 76 4.79 1.55 -5.53
N ILE A 77 5.44 0.73 -6.37
CA ILE A 77 6.83 0.30 -6.16
C ILE A 77 7.78 1.50 -6.20
N LEU A 78 7.69 2.34 -7.22
CA LEU A 78 8.58 3.49 -7.43
C LEU A 78 8.45 4.57 -6.35
N THR A 79 7.25 4.74 -5.80
CA THR A 79 7.00 5.74 -4.74
C THR A 79 7.13 5.17 -3.33
N GLU A 80 7.26 3.84 -3.19
CA GLU A 80 7.20 3.14 -1.90
C GLU A 80 5.93 3.47 -1.08
N MET A 81 4.85 3.81 -1.78
CA MET A 81 3.59 4.26 -1.17
C MET A 81 2.42 3.71 -1.95
N TYR A 82 1.33 3.33 -1.27
CA TYR A 82 0.09 2.95 -1.93
C TYR A 82 -1.13 3.05 -1.00
N ARG A 83 -2.29 3.17 -1.63
CA ARG A 83 -3.61 3.03 -1.01
C ARG A 83 -4.34 1.86 -1.67
N LEU A 84 -5.04 1.04 -0.89
CA LEU A 84 -5.99 0.06 -1.43
C LEU A 84 -7.30 0.75 -1.80
N THR A 85 -8.01 0.25 -2.81
CA THR A 85 -9.35 0.76 -3.15
C THR A 85 -10.35 0.66 -1.99
N THR A 86 -10.09 -0.23 -1.03
CA THR A 86 -10.90 -0.47 0.17
C THR A 86 -10.43 0.30 1.40
N ASP A 87 -9.25 0.93 1.37
CA ASP A 87 -8.70 1.67 2.52
C ASP A 87 -9.65 2.77 2.97
N ILE A 88 -9.71 2.99 4.28
CA ILE A 88 -10.38 4.15 4.88
C ILE A 88 -9.82 5.46 4.29
N LYS A 89 -10.69 6.46 4.18
CA LYS A 89 -10.38 7.77 3.60
C LYS A 89 -10.31 8.84 4.70
N GLU A 90 -9.66 9.94 4.38
CA GLU A 90 -9.69 11.13 5.23
C GLU A 90 -11.13 11.60 5.44
N GLU A 91 -11.41 12.04 6.67
CA GLU A 91 -12.72 12.48 7.17
C GLU A 91 -13.78 11.36 7.38
N GLU A 92 -13.45 10.10 7.09
CA GLU A 92 -14.33 8.99 7.46
C GLU A 92 -14.34 8.76 8.98
N ILE A 93 -15.53 8.43 9.53
CA ILE A 93 -15.67 7.97 10.91
C ILE A 93 -15.33 6.48 10.95
N VAL A 94 -14.34 6.14 11.78
CA VAL A 94 -13.79 4.79 11.88
C VAL A 94 -13.73 4.32 13.33
N THR A 95 -13.66 3.01 13.50
CA THR A 95 -13.56 2.34 14.80
C THR A 95 -12.67 1.11 14.74
N ASP A 96 -11.96 0.84 15.84
CA ASP A 96 -11.24 -0.42 16.10
C ASP A 96 -11.98 -1.30 17.14
N GLY A 97 -13.22 -0.92 17.49
CA GLY A 97 -14.02 -1.55 18.55
C GLY A 97 -13.80 -0.95 19.95
N ASN A 98 -12.68 -0.28 20.19
CA ASN A 98 -12.34 0.37 21.46
C ASN A 98 -12.44 1.90 21.39
N ARG A 99 -12.11 2.46 20.23
CA ARG A 99 -12.05 3.89 19.93
C ARG A 99 -12.88 4.17 18.69
N VAL A 100 -13.62 5.28 18.72
CA VAL A 100 -14.37 5.80 17.57
C VAL A 100 -13.93 7.24 17.32
N GLY A 101 -13.67 7.59 16.07
CA GLY A 101 -13.23 8.93 15.71
C GLY A 101 -13.12 9.18 14.22
N PHE A 102 -12.75 10.41 13.87
CA PHE A 102 -12.48 10.80 12.48
C PHE A 102 -11.05 10.44 12.10
N ALA A 103 -10.86 9.82 10.94
CA ALA A 103 -9.55 9.54 10.36
C ALA A 103 -9.01 10.76 9.61
N PHE A 104 -7.77 11.15 9.89
CA PHE A 104 -7.11 12.25 9.17
C PHE A 104 -5.58 12.07 9.17
N THR A 105 -4.85 12.84 8.33
CA THR A 105 -3.38 12.77 8.22
C THR A 105 -2.85 11.34 8.00
N PHE A 106 -2.97 10.87 6.75
CA PHE A 106 -2.53 9.54 6.36
C PHE A 106 -1.04 9.50 5.99
N ASP A 107 -0.35 8.45 6.45
CA ASP A 107 0.96 8.03 5.96
C ASP A 107 0.78 6.71 5.18
N TYR A 108 0.76 6.83 3.85
CA TYR A 108 0.62 5.70 2.94
C TYR A 108 1.96 5.00 2.62
N ASN A 109 3.03 5.27 3.38
CA ASN A 109 4.27 4.51 3.28
C ASN A 109 3.98 3.03 3.53
N TRP A 110 4.45 2.17 2.63
CA TRP A 110 4.15 0.74 2.64
C TRP A 110 4.51 0.03 3.97
N LYS A 111 5.51 0.53 4.72
CA LYS A 111 5.92 -0.04 6.01
C LYS A 111 4.99 0.32 7.16
N LYS A 112 4.27 1.44 7.05
CA LYS A 112 3.49 2.03 8.15
C LYS A 112 2.00 1.93 7.92
N ARG A 113 1.52 2.38 6.75
CA ARG A 113 0.11 2.47 6.36
C ARG A 113 -0.78 2.89 7.54
N CYS A 114 -0.57 4.11 8.02
CA CYS A 114 -1.21 4.62 9.23
C CYS A 114 -1.92 5.96 9.02
N PHE A 115 -2.73 6.34 10.00
CA PHE A 115 -3.46 7.60 10.04
C PHE A 115 -3.58 8.08 11.49
N LYS A 116 -4.00 9.32 11.68
CA LYS A 116 -4.31 9.91 12.98
C LYS A 116 -5.82 9.86 13.25
N LEU A 117 -6.20 9.52 14.48
CA LEU A 117 -7.60 9.41 14.89
C LEU A 117 -7.99 10.57 15.83
N ALA A 118 -9.10 11.23 15.55
CA ALA A 118 -9.66 12.32 16.38
C ALA A 118 -10.89 11.78 17.10
N THR A 119 -10.82 11.67 18.43
CA THR A 119 -11.90 11.09 19.25
C THR A 119 -12.43 12.12 20.25
N SER A 120 -13.70 12.04 20.64
CA SER A 120 -14.29 13.01 21.58
C SER A 120 -13.70 12.97 23.00
N LYS A 121 -12.99 11.89 23.36
CA LYS A 121 -12.25 11.80 24.64
C LYS A 121 -10.92 12.56 24.64
N SER A 122 -10.41 12.98 23.48
CA SER A 122 -9.22 13.83 23.40
C SER A 122 -9.61 15.30 23.63
N ALA A 123 -10.06 15.61 24.85
CA ALA A 123 -10.29 17.00 25.30
C ALA A 123 -8.97 17.79 25.42
N ASN A 124 -7.85 17.08 25.53
CA ASN A 124 -6.55 17.57 25.10
C ASN A 124 -6.35 17.11 23.66
N LEU A 125 -6.01 18.02 22.75
CA LEU A 125 -5.62 17.77 21.36
C LEU A 125 -4.31 16.94 21.26
N ASP A 126 -4.14 15.93 22.10
CA ASP A 126 -3.14 14.90 21.90
C ASP A 126 -3.68 14.01 20.77
N TRP A 127 -3.38 14.45 19.56
CA TRP A 127 -3.47 13.69 18.31
C TRP A 127 -3.03 12.26 18.61
N CYS A 128 -3.97 11.31 18.58
CA CYS A 128 -3.68 9.93 18.98
C CYS A 128 -2.44 9.40 18.23
N SER A 129 -1.70 8.50 18.87
CA SER A 129 -0.62 7.73 18.25
C SER A 129 -1.03 7.19 16.87
N ASP A 130 -0.06 7.03 15.97
CA ASP A 130 -0.32 6.50 14.62
C ASP A 130 -1.16 5.21 14.71
N CYS A 131 -2.34 5.25 14.09
CA CYS A 131 -3.29 4.14 14.02
C CYS A 131 -3.10 3.43 12.69
N ARG A 132 -2.95 2.10 12.70
CA ARG A 132 -2.77 1.38 11.42
C ARG A 132 -4.10 1.27 10.69
N ILE A 133 -4.07 1.44 9.37
CA ILE A 133 -5.28 1.45 8.53
C ILE A 133 -6.02 0.10 8.58
N ASP A 134 -5.28 -1.00 8.67
CA ASP A 134 -5.78 -2.39 8.69
C ASP A 134 -6.50 -2.78 10.00
N GLU A 135 -6.32 -2.00 11.07
CA GLU A 135 -6.94 -2.24 12.38
C GLU A 135 -8.31 -1.56 12.55
N PHE A 136 -8.72 -0.74 11.58
CA PHE A 136 -9.92 0.10 11.67
C PHE A 136 -10.95 -0.25 10.60
N GLN A 137 -12.22 -0.07 10.96
CA GLN A 137 -13.36 -0.28 10.09
C GLN A 137 -14.21 0.99 10.00
N ARG A 138 -14.87 1.19 8.86
CA ARG A 138 -15.84 2.29 8.69
C ARG A 138 -17.05 2.05 9.58
N VAL A 139 -17.49 3.10 10.27
CA VAL A 139 -18.79 3.08 10.95
C VAL A 139 -19.87 3.32 9.89
N ILE A 140 -20.68 2.31 9.58
CA ILE A 140 -21.84 2.47 8.70
C ILE A 140 -22.90 3.23 9.49
N GLN A 141 -23.21 4.45 9.07
CA GLN A 141 -24.34 5.22 9.59
C GLN A 141 -25.59 4.86 8.77
N PHE A 142 -26.62 4.34 9.44
CA PHE A 142 -27.94 4.07 8.87
C PHE A 142 -28.88 5.24 9.12
#